data_AF-K1MEB0-F1
#
_entry.id   AF-K1MEB0-F1
#
_cell.length_a   1.000
_cell.length_b   1.000
_cell.length_c   1.000
_cell.angle_alpha   90.00
_cell.angle_beta   90.00
_cell.angle_gamma   90.00
#
_symmetry.space_group_name_H-M   'P 1'
#
loop_
_entity.id
_entity.type
_entity.pdbx_description
1 polymer ?
#
loop_
_entity_poly.entity_id
_entity_poly.type
_entity_poly.pdbx_seq_one_letter_code
_entity_poly.pdbx_strand_id
1 'polypeptide(L)'
;MHHNVKKSSSLNECLGNKIKLVKNFTDVNQINLPDNTLEKIYLTQSEILSNHNHRFILNNDLMELMKYCDFSLGDFCDCVTGIYTGNNKRFMAVTKENVRNAKGYPIISSEDIDQNHMSLDPLKNGKRYIPIVKSSSDVKYKRNNNPWLIDWTTEAIDYYHNDKKARFQNSQYYFKHGIAVPMVKSSVIKATEMNKMVFDQSIVGVFPRKEKYFNYVLGLINSDIGNKIIHLINPTANNSANYLKKIPFILPNESQLDKINQIVKKLKLNPIDADLQQRLDDTFDEIYYSYTPSKTEYLF
;
A
#
# COMPACT_ATOMS: atom_id res chain seq x y z
N MET A 1 -3.88 -23.18 30.76
CA MET A 1 -4.96 -24.08 30.29
C MET A 1 -4.45 -24.86 29.08
N HIS A 2 -4.51 -26.19 29.16
CA HIS A 2 -4.20 -27.09 28.04
C HIS A 2 -5.17 -26.85 26.88
N HIS A 3 -4.66 -26.49 25.70
CA HIS A 3 -5.42 -26.67 24.46
C HIS A 3 -5.07 -28.04 23.89
N ASN A 4 -5.97 -29.00 24.11
CA ASN A 4 -5.95 -30.31 23.47
C ASN A 4 -6.41 -30.15 22.02
N VAL A 5 -5.50 -29.76 21.12
CA VAL A 5 -5.75 -29.98 19.69
C VAL A 5 -5.57 -31.47 19.46
N LYS A 6 -6.67 -32.23 19.44
CA LYS A 6 -6.66 -33.64 19.05
C LYS A 6 -6.84 -33.73 17.53
N LYS A 7 -5.97 -34.48 16.86
CA LYS A 7 -6.17 -34.81 15.45
C LYS A 7 -7.48 -35.61 15.34
N SER A 8 -8.40 -35.13 14.51
CA SER A 8 -9.62 -35.85 14.13
C SER A 8 -9.64 -36.00 12.61
N SER A 9 -10.08 -37.16 12.14
CA SER A 9 -10.30 -37.46 10.72
C SER A 9 -11.73 -37.14 10.27
N SER A 10 -12.64 -36.81 11.20
CA SER A 10 -14.02 -36.46 10.88
C SER A 10 -14.10 -35.00 10.43
N LEU A 11 -14.29 -34.79 9.13
CA LEU A 11 -14.41 -33.46 8.55
C LEU A 11 -15.58 -32.67 9.17
N ASN A 12 -16.74 -33.31 9.34
CA ASN A 12 -17.93 -32.66 9.90
C ASN A 12 -17.72 -32.20 11.35
N GLU A 13 -17.04 -33.00 12.17
CA GLU A 13 -16.68 -32.59 13.54
C GLU A 13 -15.67 -31.44 13.52
N CYS A 14 -14.65 -31.53 12.67
CA CYS A 14 -13.64 -30.49 12.52
C CYS A 14 -14.24 -29.16 12.10
N LEU A 15 -15.18 -29.15 11.16
CA LEU A 15 -15.87 -27.94 10.69
C LEU A 15 -16.69 -27.27 11.80
N GLY A 16 -17.21 -28.04 12.77
CA GLY A 16 -17.95 -27.54 13.93
C GLY A 16 -17.10 -26.95 15.06
N ASN A 17 -15.76 -27.03 14.97
CA ASN A 17 -14.87 -26.50 16.00
C ASN A 17 -15.07 -25.00 16.19
N LYS A 18 -15.28 -24.58 17.45
CA LYS A 18 -15.44 -23.17 17.81
C LYS A 18 -14.11 -22.57 18.24
N ILE A 19 -13.81 -21.40 17.70
CA ILE A 19 -12.62 -20.61 17.99
C ILE A 19 -13.06 -19.32 18.65
N LYS A 20 -12.46 -19.01 19.80
CA LYS A 20 -12.66 -17.75 20.54
C LYS A 20 -11.43 -16.88 20.36
N LEU A 21 -11.63 -15.68 19.82
CA LEU A 21 -10.61 -14.64 19.72
C LEU A 21 -10.89 -13.56 20.75
N VAL A 22 -9.86 -13.14 21.47
CA VAL A 22 -9.96 -12.13 22.53
C VAL A 22 -9.02 -10.98 22.18
N LYS A 23 -9.57 -9.77 22.12
CA LYS A 23 -8.83 -8.53 21.82
C LYS A 23 -8.86 -7.60 23.04
N ASN A 24 -8.03 -6.55 22.98
CA ASN A 24 -7.95 -5.45 23.95
C ASN A 24 -7.57 -5.87 25.37
N PHE A 25 -6.93 -7.04 25.53
CA PHE A 25 -6.32 -7.39 26.80
C PHE A 25 -4.96 -6.68 26.94
N THR A 26 -4.69 -6.17 28.13
CA THR A 26 -3.38 -5.63 28.52
C THR A 26 -2.57 -6.67 29.29
N ASP A 27 -3.23 -7.67 29.85
CA ASP A 27 -2.64 -8.78 30.58
C ASP A 27 -3.28 -10.11 30.14
N VAL A 28 -2.46 -11.13 29.91
CA VAL A 28 -2.89 -12.48 29.49
C VAL A 28 -3.88 -13.10 30.49
N ASN A 29 -3.78 -12.74 31.77
CA ASN A 29 -4.69 -13.21 32.81
C ASN A 29 -6.14 -12.75 32.56
N GLN A 30 -6.35 -11.64 31.87
CA GLN A 30 -7.68 -11.12 31.54
C GLN A 30 -8.45 -12.04 30.58
N ILE A 31 -7.75 -12.82 29.74
CA ILE A 31 -8.35 -13.65 28.68
C ILE A 31 -9.37 -14.68 29.22
N ASN A 32 -9.11 -15.18 30.44
CA ASN A 32 -9.95 -16.18 31.11
C ASN A 32 -10.92 -15.58 32.14
N LEU A 33 -10.85 -14.26 32.37
CA LEU A 33 -11.72 -13.58 33.32
C LEU A 33 -12.98 -13.06 32.62
N PRO A 34 -14.11 -12.97 33.36
CA PRO A 34 -15.28 -12.25 32.92
C PRO A 34 -14.98 -10.74 32.96
N ASP A 35 -14.17 -10.29 32.02
CA ASP A 35 -13.90 -8.88 31.78
C ASP A 35 -14.74 -8.40 30.59
N ASN A 36 -15.60 -7.42 30.87
CA ASN A 36 -16.51 -6.81 29.90
C ASN A 36 -15.82 -5.74 29.04
N THR A 37 -14.58 -5.36 29.37
CA THR A 37 -13.77 -4.46 28.55
C THR A 37 -13.10 -5.18 27.38
N LEU A 38 -13.04 -6.52 27.42
CA LEU A 38 -12.47 -7.35 26.36
C LEU A 38 -13.48 -7.60 25.24
N GLU A 39 -13.05 -7.35 24.01
CA GLU A 39 -13.81 -7.75 22.83
C GLU A 39 -13.57 -9.25 22.57
N LYS A 40 -14.66 -10.03 22.52
CA LYS A 40 -14.65 -11.48 22.33
C LYS A 40 -15.38 -11.83 21.04
N ILE A 41 -14.68 -12.44 20.09
CA ILE A 41 -15.23 -12.88 18.80
C ILE A 41 -15.26 -14.40 18.78
N TYR A 42 -16.37 -14.98 18.34
CA TYR A 42 -16.55 -16.41 18.20
C TYR A 42 -16.69 -16.75 16.72
N LEU A 43 -15.91 -17.72 16.26
CA LEU A 43 -15.89 -18.22 14.88
C LEU A 43 -15.95 -19.74 14.90
N THR A 44 -16.38 -20.33 13.81
CA THR A 44 -16.30 -21.76 13.54
C THR A 44 -15.20 -22.05 12.52
N GLN A 45 -14.68 -23.27 12.57
CA GLN A 45 -13.68 -23.70 11.61
C GLN A 45 -14.25 -23.79 10.18
N SER A 46 -15.56 -24.05 10.02
CA SER A 46 -16.25 -23.95 8.73
C SER A 46 -16.24 -22.52 8.17
N GLU A 47 -16.57 -21.52 8.99
CA GLU A 47 -16.53 -20.11 8.59
C GLU A 47 -15.12 -19.74 8.12
N ILE A 48 -14.09 -20.12 8.89
CA ILE A 48 -12.69 -19.85 8.52
C ILE A 48 -12.31 -20.58 7.23
N LEU A 49 -12.69 -21.85 7.07
CA LEU A 49 -12.37 -22.61 5.86
C LEU A 49 -13.00 -21.97 4.62
N SER A 50 -14.22 -21.47 4.73
CA SER A 50 -14.95 -20.81 3.64
C SER A 50 -14.36 -19.46 3.22
N ASN A 51 -13.50 -18.86 4.07
CA ASN A 51 -12.88 -17.58 3.78
C ASN A 51 -11.75 -17.72 2.75
N HIS A 52 -11.60 -16.73 1.88
CA HIS A 52 -10.49 -16.68 0.95
C HIS A 52 -9.14 -16.73 1.70
N ASN A 53 -8.30 -17.71 1.38
CA ASN A 53 -7.05 -18.04 2.08
C ASN A 53 -7.22 -18.39 3.58
N HIS A 54 -8.38 -18.90 3.98
CA HIS A 54 -8.69 -19.41 5.32
C HIS A 54 -8.39 -18.42 6.47
N ARG A 55 -8.74 -17.15 6.26
CA ARG A 55 -8.43 -16.06 7.19
C ARG A 55 -9.45 -15.95 8.33
N PHE A 56 -9.01 -15.47 9.49
CA PHE A 56 -9.91 -15.04 10.57
C PHE A 56 -10.59 -13.72 10.21
N ILE A 57 -11.92 -13.69 10.20
CA ILE A 57 -12.74 -12.50 9.94
C ILE A 57 -13.13 -11.87 11.28
N LEU A 58 -12.72 -10.61 11.50
CA LEU A 58 -12.89 -9.92 12.79
C LEU A 58 -13.68 -8.62 12.68
N ASN A 59 -14.15 -8.28 11.47
CA ASN A 59 -14.97 -7.12 11.17
C ASN A 59 -15.86 -7.50 9.97
N ASN A 60 -17.17 -7.63 10.20
CA ASN A 60 -18.08 -8.31 9.27
C ASN A 60 -18.26 -7.51 7.97
N ASP A 61 -18.50 -6.21 8.06
CA ASP A 61 -18.93 -5.41 6.90
C ASP A 61 -17.82 -5.24 5.85
N LEU A 62 -16.59 -4.96 6.28
CA LEU A 62 -15.46 -4.79 5.35
C LEU A 62 -15.00 -6.10 4.73
N MET A 63 -15.19 -7.23 5.42
CA MET A 63 -14.85 -8.54 4.85
C MET A 63 -15.90 -9.01 3.85
N GLU A 64 -17.19 -8.76 4.11
CA GLU A 64 -18.23 -9.00 3.10
C GLU A 64 -18.00 -8.13 1.87
N LEU A 65 -17.68 -6.85 2.06
CA LEU A 65 -17.29 -5.99 0.94
C LEU A 65 -16.11 -6.58 0.18
N MET A 66 -15.05 -7.04 0.86
CA MET A 66 -13.91 -7.66 0.20
C MET A 66 -14.25 -8.97 -0.53
N LYS A 67 -15.29 -9.69 -0.11
CA LYS A 67 -15.73 -10.94 -0.73
C LYS A 67 -16.65 -10.70 -1.94
N TYR A 68 -17.48 -9.67 -1.89
CA TYR A 68 -18.56 -9.45 -2.85
C TYR A 68 -18.40 -8.15 -3.67
N CYS A 69 -17.32 -7.39 -3.50
CA CYS A 69 -17.05 -6.25 -4.38
C CYS A 69 -16.73 -6.74 -5.79
N ASP A 70 -17.38 -6.13 -6.79
CA ASP A 70 -17.29 -6.53 -8.19
C ASP A 70 -15.87 -6.36 -8.75
N PHE A 71 -15.12 -5.41 -8.20
CA PHE A 71 -13.78 -5.08 -8.67
C PHE A 71 -12.79 -4.88 -7.54
N SER A 72 -11.53 -5.05 -7.91
CA SER A 72 -10.37 -4.79 -7.09
C SER A 72 -9.50 -3.69 -7.70
N LEU A 73 -8.60 -3.11 -6.90
CA LEU A 73 -7.66 -2.11 -7.37
C LEU A 73 -6.79 -2.65 -8.52
N GLY A 74 -6.48 -3.95 -8.52
CA GLY A 74 -5.73 -4.62 -9.58
C GLY A 74 -6.42 -4.66 -10.95
N ASP A 75 -7.74 -4.50 -10.99
CA ASP A 75 -8.52 -4.43 -12.23
C ASP A 75 -8.38 -3.06 -12.92
N PHE A 76 -8.13 -2.02 -12.12
CA PHE A 76 -8.03 -0.63 -12.58
C PHE A 76 -6.61 -0.07 -12.59
N CYS A 77 -5.69 -0.69 -11.84
CA CYS A 77 -4.33 -0.19 -11.66
C CYS A 77 -3.30 -1.30 -11.83
N ASP A 78 -2.17 -0.93 -12.44
CA ASP A 78 -0.99 -1.76 -12.37
C ASP A 78 -0.20 -1.42 -11.10
N CYS A 79 -0.05 -2.41 -10.22
CA CYS A 79 0.73 -2.30 -8.98
C CYS A 79 2.05 -3.08 -9.16
N VAL A 80 3.18 -2.38 -9.07
CA VAL A 80 4.52 -2.94 -9.32
C VAL A 80 5.54 -2.47 -8.31
N THR A 81 6.61 -3.23 -8.13
CA THR A 81 7.76 -2.84 -7.29
C THR A 81 8.85 -2.17 -8.12
N GLY A 82 9.55 -1.23 -7.52
CA GLY A 82 10.62 -0.48 -8.17
C GLY A 82 11.94 -1.23 -8.32
N ILE A 83 12.98 -0.50 -8.73
CA ILE A 83 14.34 -1.04 -8.89
C ILE A 83 14.88 -1.59 -7.57
N TYR A 84 15.54 -2.74 -7.63
CA TYR A 84 16.40 -3.21 -6.55
C TYR A 84 17.85 -3.16 -7.00
N THR A 85 18.66 -2.29 -6.40
CA THR A 85 20.06 -2.12 -6.81
C THR A 85 20.97 -3.27 -6.38
N GLY A 86 20.54 -4.16 -5.47
CA GLY A 86 21.41 -5.19 -4.87
C GLY A 86 22.51 -4.64 -3.94
N ASN A 87 22.84 -3.35 -4.03
CA ASN A 87 23.84 -2.66 -3.21
C ASN A 87 23.53 -1.16 -3.09
N ASN A 88 22.55 -0.80 -2.25
CA ASN A 88 22.13 0.60 -2.10
C ASN A 88 23.29 1.52 -1.70
N LYS A 89 24.24 1.06 -0.88
CA LYS A 89 25.37 1.88 -0.42
C LYS A 89 26.29 2.34 -1.53
N ARG A 90 26.39 1.57 -2.61
CA ARG A 90 27.18 1.91 -3.79
C ARG A 90 26.44 2.84 -4.73
N PHE A 91 25.12 2.65 -4.88
CA PHE A 91 24.35 3.23 -5.99
C PHE A 91 23.33 4.28 -5.60
N MET A 92 23.16 4.55 -4.32
CA MET A 92 22.23 5.57 -3.84
C MET A 92 22.95 6.65 -3.08
N ALA A 93 22.36 7.84 -3.11
CA ALA A 93 22.87 9.02 -2.44
C ALA A 93 21.72 9.90 -1.93
N VAL A 94 22.06 10.98 -1.24
CA VAL A 94 21.08 11.99 -0.80
C VAL A 94 21.52 13.41 -1.15
N THR A 95 20.56 14.33 -1.26
CA THR A 95 20.83 15.75 -1.55
C THR A 95 21.17 16.59 -0.31
N LYS A 96 20.97 16.06 0.90
CA LYS A 96 21.16 16.79 2.15
C LYS A 96 21.43 15.88 3.34
N GLU A 97 21.92 16.48 4.42
CA GLU A 97 22.01 15.84 5.72
C GLU A 97 20.64 15.54 6.33
N ASN A 98 20.63 14.74 7.40
CA ASN A 98 19.44 14.46 8.22
C ASN A 98 18.26 13.83 7.45
N VAL A 99 18.56 13.09 6.37
CA VAL A 99 17.56 12.26 5.69
C VAL A 99 17.32 10.98 6.48
N ARG A 100 16.05 10.66 6.74
CA ARG A 100 15.64 9.46 7.48
C ARG A 100 16.24 8.21 6.84
N ASN A 101 16.87 7.36 7.66
CA ASN A 101 17.53 6.11 7.24
C ASN A 101 18.66 6.29 6.19
N ALA A 102 19.24 7.49 6.08
CA ALA A 102 20.34 7.77 5.16
C ALA A 102 21.74 7.77 5.80
N LYS A 103 21.89 7.23 7.02
CA LYS A 103 23.21 7.13 7.66
C LYS A 103 24.21 6.37 6.77
N GLY A 104 25.32 7.02 6.41
CA GLY A 104 26.39 6.45 5.58
C GLY A 104 26.05 6.35 4.09
N TYR A 105 25.15 7.18 3.57
CA TYR A 105 25.03 7.43 2.14
C TYR A 105 25.76 8.75 1.82
N PRO A 106 26.37 8.88 0.64
CA PRO A 106 27.03 10.12 0.23
C PRO A 106 26.01 11.23 0.05
N ILE A 107 26.46 12.46 0.31
CA ILE A 107 25.70 13.68 0.08
C ILE A 107 26.24 14.29 -1.22
N ILE A 108 25.36 14.54 -2.18
CA ILE A 108 25.74 14.94 -3.55
C ILE A 108 25.29 16.36 -3.83
N SER A 109 26.17 17.16 -4.45
CA SER A 109 25.88 18.53 -4.88
C SER A 109 24.96 18.53 -6.10
N SER A 110 24.29 19.66 -6.36
CA SER A 110 23.40 19.81 -7.53
C SER A 110 24.12 19.64 -8.87
N GLU A 111 25.44 19.82 -8.91
CA GLU A 111 26.27 19.71 -10.12
C GLU A 111 26.34 18.29 -10.68
N ASP A 112 26.19 17.26 -9.85
CA ASP A 112 26.22 15.85 -10.29
C ASP A 112 24.83 15.27 -10.57
N ILE A 113 23.77 16.06 -10.34
CA ILE A 113 22.37 15.60 -10.42
C ILE A 113 21.73 16.12 -11.70
N ASP A 114 21.04 15.23 -12.42
CA ASP A 114 20.07 15.59 -13.45
C ASP A 114 18.65 15.38 -12.92
N GLN A 115 18.01 16.48 -12.51
CA GLN A 115 16.64 16.48 -11.95
C GLN A 115 15.57 16.24 -13.02
N ASN A 116 15.90 16.43 -14.31
CA ASN A 116 14.95 16.41 -15.41
C ASN A 116 15.12 15.20 -16.32
N HIS A 117 16.00 14.27 -15.96
CA HIS A 117 16.21 13.06 -16.72
C HIS A 117 14.95 12.19 -16.74
N MET A 118 14.52 11.79 -17.94
CA MET A 118 13.28 11.03 -18.16
C MET A 118 13.46 9.85 -19.12
N SER A 119 14.69 9.34 -19.28
CA SER A 119 15.00 8.19 -20.13
C SER A 119 15.55 7.01 -19.33
N LEU A 120 15.44 5.81 -19.91
CA LEU A 120 16.18 4.65 -19.42
C LEU A 120 17.64 4.66 -19.89
N ASP A 121 18.00 5.56 -20.81
CA ASP A 121 19.38 5.73 -21.26
C ASP A 121 20.26 6.26 -20.11
N PRO A 122 21.54 5.86 -20.06
CA PRO A 122 22.47 6.39 -19.08
C PRO A 122 22.69 7.90 -19.24
N LEU A 123 23.03 8.56 -18.13
CA LEU A 123 23.38 9.97 -18.14
C LEU A 123 24.63 10.26 -18.99
N LYS A 124 24.64 11.45 -19.58
CA LYS A 124 25.77 12.02 -20.33
C LYS A 124 26.26 13.29 -19.64
N ASN A 125 27.38 13.84 -20.10
CA ASN A 125 27.88 15.18 -19.71
C ASN A 125 28.28 15.30 -18.23
N GLY A 126 28.87 14.26 -17.64
CA GLY A 126 29.43 14.30 -16.28
C GLY A 126 28.41 14.23 -15.15
N LYS A 127 27.10 14.24 -15.44
CA LYS A 127 26.05 13.95 -14.44
C LYS A 127 26.07 12.47 -14.07
N ARG A 128 25.77 12.18 -12.80
CA ARG A 128 25.78 10.82 -12.25
C ARG A 128 24.43 10.37 -11.68
N TYR A 129 23.67 11.29 -11.08
CA TYR A 129 22.51 10.93 -10.28
C TYR A 129 21.20 11.45 -10.84
N ILE A 130 20.13 10.68 -10.68
CA ILE A 130 18.75 11.09 -10.92
C ILE A 130 17.88 10.92 -9.65
N PRO A 131 16.75 11.63 -9.52
CA PRO A 131 15.83 11.44 -8.41
C PRO A 131 15.19 10.05 -8.38
N ILE A 132 15.11 9.45 -7.18
CA ILE A 132 14.40 8.19 -6.94
C ILE A 132 13.44 8.34 -5.75
N VAL A 133 12.22 7.83 -5.85
CA VAL A 133 11.36 7.69 -4.68
C VAL A 133 11.85 6.54 -3.83
N LYS A 134 12.24 6.83 -2.60
CA LYS A 134 12.63 5.83 -1.61
C LYS A 134 12.05 6.16 -0.25
N SER A 135 11.75 5.11 0.53
CA SER A 135 11.23 5.19 1.90
C SER A 135 9.86 5.87 2.03
N SER A 136 9.23 5.75 3.21
CA SER A 136 7.94 6.39 3.47
C SER A 136 8.04 7.91 3.45
N SER A 137 6.96 8.55 2.99
CA SER A 137 6.78 10.00 3.10
C SER A 137 6.39 10.37 4.53
N ASP A 138 6.76 11.58 4.95
CA ASP A 138 6.28 12.22 6.18
C ASP A 138 4.85 12.75 6.01
N VAL A 139 4.45 13.11 4.79
CA VAL A 139 3.12 13.64 4.42
C VAL A 139 2.35 12.71 3.47
N LYS A 140 1.02 12.85 3.43
CA LYS A 140 0.13 12.22 2.43
C LYS A 140 0.13 13.02 1.12
N TYR A 141 -0.41 12.45 0.04
CA TYR A 141 -0.73 13.07 -1.26
C TYR A 141 0.44 13.55 -2.11
N LYS A 142 1.34 14.40 -1.59
CA LYS A 142 2.47 14.95 -2.34
C LYS A 142 3.66 15.16 -1.41
N ARG A 143 4.83 14.68 -1.82
CA ARG A 143 6.07 14.89 -1.06
C ARG A 143 6.48 16.35 -1.16
N ASN A 144 6.83 16.96 -0.03
CA ASN A 144 7.43 18.29 0.01
C ASN A 144 8.87 18.28 -0.52
N ASN A 145 9.58 17.18 -0.30
CA ASN A 145 10.93 16.97 -0.78
C ASN A 145 11.18 15.49 -1.10
N ASN A 146 12.02 15.22 -2.10
CA ASN A 146 12.53 13.88 -2.39
C ASN A 146 14.07 13.90 -2.39
N PRO A 147 14.72 13.68 -1.24
CA PRO A 147 16.15 13.85 -1.13
C PRO A 147 16.95 12.67 -1.70
N TRP A 148 16.30 11.57 -2.06
CA TRP A 148 16.98 10.35 -2.49
C TRP A 148 17.35 10.39 -3.97
N LEU A 149 18.56 9.92 -4.24
CA LEU A 149 19.18 9.86 -5.55
C LEU A 149 19.60 8.41 -5.86
N ILE A 150 19.59 8.07 -7.14
CA ILE A 150 20.16 6.83 -7.65
C ILE A 150 21.15 7.14 -8.76
N ASP A 151 22.25 6.41 -8.76
CA ASP A 151 23.28 6.45 -9.79
C ASP A 151 22.72 5.92 -11.11
N TRP A 152 22.89 6.69 -12.17
CA TRP A 152 22.34 6.42 -13.50
C TRP A 152 23.41 6.56 -14.59
N THR A 153 24.69 6.35 -14.25
CA THR A 153 25.76 6.23 -15.25
C THR A 153 25.65 4.92 -16.03
N THR A 154 26.37 4.85 -17.16
CA THR A 154 26.47 3.64 -17.97
C THR A 154 26.86 2.42 -17.12
N GLU A 155 27.87 2.56 -16.26
CA GLU A 155 28.34 1.45 -15.42
C GLU A 155 27.30 1.01 -14.38
N ALA A 156 26.51 1.95 -13.87
CA ALA A 156 25.44 1.65 -12.91
C ALA A 156 24.28 0.91 -13.59
N ILE A 157 23.84 1.37 -14.77
CA ILE A 157 22.80 0.70 -15.55
C ILE A 157 23.24 -0.70 -15.97
N ASP A 158 24.46 -0.85 -16.48
CA ASP A 158 25.04 -2.15 -16.82
C ASP A 158 25.06 -3.10 -15.61
N TYR A 159 25.38 -2.57 -14.43
CA TYR A 159 25.32 -3.34 -13.19
C TYR A 159 23.88 -3.78 -12.85
N TYR A 160 22.89 -2.88 -12.98
CA TYR A 160 21.50 -3.22 -12.65
C TYR A 160 20.91 -4.32 -13.53
N HIS A 161 21.38 -4.41 -14.77
CA HIS A 161 20.96 -5.45 -15.72
C HIS A 161 21.67 -6.79 -15.51
N ASN A 162 22.95 -6.77 -15.16
CA ASN A 162 23.81 -7.97 -15.23
C ASN A 162 24.15 -8.57 -13.86
N ASP A 163 24.07 -7.81 -12.76
CA ASP A 163 24.37 -8.34 -11.43
C ASP A 163 23.28 -9.30 -10.92
N LYS A 164 23.69 -10.41 -10.31
CA LYS A 164 22.79 -11.47 -9.83
C LYS A 164 21.82 -11.00 -8.74
N LYS A 165 22.20 -10.02 -7.93
CA LYS A 165 21.39 -9.45 -6.83
C LYS A 165 20.52 -8.30 -7.31
N ALA A 166 20.96 -7.54 -8.31
CA ALA A 166 20.19 -6.43 -8.84
C ALA A 166 18.95 -6.91 -9.63
N ARG A 167 17.92 -6.06 -9.66
CA ARG A 167 16.70 -6.26 -10.44
C ARG A 167 16.28 -4.93 -11.06
N PHE A 168 16.63 -4.73 -12.34
CA PHE A 168 16.10 -3.65 -13.18
C PHE A 168 14.68 -3.95 -13.65
N GLN A 169 13.78 -4.16 -12.69
CA GLN A 169 12.42 -4.62 -12.93
C GLN A 169 11.45 -3.47 -13.14
N ASN A 170 10.40 -3.72 -13.93
CA ASN A 170 9.29 -2.79 -14.12
C ASN A 170 9.73 -1.42 -14.66
N SER A 171 10.83 -1.37 -15.43
CA SER A 171 11.41 -0.15 -15.98
C SER A 171 10.46 0.59 -16.94
N GLN A 172 9.47 -0.11 -17.53
CA GLN A 172 8.40 0.50 -18.31
C GLN A 172 7.49 1.46 -17.50
N TYR A 173 7.62 1.50 -16.18
CA TYR A 173 6.90 2.42 -15.30
C TYR A 173 7.76 3.59 -14.79
N TYR A 174 9.06 3.57 -15.06
CA TYR A 174 9.96 4.64 -14.66
C TYR A 174 9.57 5.93 -15.38
N PHE A 175 9.68 7.06 -14.68
CA PHE A 175 9.34 8.39 -15.18
C PHE A 175 7.86 8.63 -15.51
N LYS A 176 6.98 7.63 -15.34
CA LYS A 176 5.53 7.80 -15.50
C LYS A 176 4.90 8.49 -14.29
N HIS A 177 3.76 9.15 -14.53
CA HIS A 177 2.90 9.65 -13.48
C HIS A 177 2.23 8.46 -12.76
N GLY A 178 2.40 8.38 -11.44
CA GLY A 178 1.92 7.28 -10.63
C GLY A 178 1.81 7.64 -9.15
N ILE A 179 1.46 6.65 -8.35
CA ILE A 179 1.31 6.78 -6.89
C ILE A 179 2.36 5.90 -6.21
N ALA A 180 3.19 6.50 -5.38
CA ALA A 180 4.16 5.82 -4.53
C ALA A 180 3.51 5.42 -3.19
N VAL A 181 3.37 4.12 -2.96
CA VAL A 181 2.87 3.57 -1.69
C VAL A 181 4.04 2.90 -0.95
N PRO A 182 4.33 3.28 0.31
CA PRO A 182 5.41 2.64 1.06
C PRO A 182 5.11 1.17 1.34
N MET A 183 6.08 0.31 1.06
CA MET A 183 5.95 -1.12 1.30
C MET A 183 5.99 -1.45 2.79
N VAL A 184 6.82 -0.77 3.58
CA VAL A 184 6.85 -1.00 5.03
C VAL A 184 5.58 -0.45 5.66
N LYS A 185 4.86 -1.31 6.39
CA LYS A 185 3.60 -0.99 7.05
C LYS A 185 3.84 -0.06 8.24
N SER A 186 3.11 1.05 8.26
CA SER A 186 2.91 1.93 9.41
C SER A 186 1.43 1.93 9.78
N SER A 187 1.10 2.39 10.99
CA SER A 187 -0.31 2.52 11.45
C SER A 187 -1.17 3.35 10.48
N VAL A 188 -0.55 4.34 9.84
CA VAL A 188 -1.17 5.16 8.79
C VAL A 188 -0.34 5.04 7.52
N ILE A 189 -0.99 4.62 6.43
CA ILE A 189 -0.38 4.61 5.10
C ILE A 189 -0.37 6.03 4.54
N LYS A 190 0.77 6.40 3.95
CA LYS A 190 0.98 7.72 3.35
C LYS A 190 1.42 7.52 1.91
N ALA A 191 0.44 7.49 1.01
CA ALA A 191 0.68 7.40 -0.42
C ALA A 191 0.86 8.79 -1.02
N THR A 192 1.83 8.94 -1.92
CA THR A 192 2.14 10.23 -2.55
C THR A 192 2.19 10.08 -4.06
N GLU A 193 1.76 11.11 -4.77
CA GLU A 193 2.04 11.26 -6.19
C GLU A 193 3.55 11.20 -6.46
N MET A 194 3.93 10.51 -7.53
CA MET A 194 5.27 10.51 -8.11
C MET A 194 5.15 10.75 -9.62
N ASN A 195 6.07 11.51 -10.18
CA ASN A 195 6.06 11.83 -11.61
C ASN A 195 7.50 12.09 -12.07
N LYS A 196 7.85 11.68 -13.29
CA LYS A 196 9.18 11.95 -13.89
C LYS A 196 10.36 11.48 -13.02
N MET A 197 10.20 10.36 -12.32
CA MET A 197 11.25 9.78 -11.48
C MET A 197 11.18 8.26 -11.47
N VAL A 198 12.26 7.63 -11.04
CA VAL A 198 12.27 6.19 -10.74
C VAL A 198 11.86 5.95 -9.29
N PHE A 199 11.63 4.69 -8.91
CA PHE A 199 11.23 4.34 -7.54
C PHE A 199 11.94 3.06 -7.08
N ASP A 200 12.28 3.00 -5.80
CA ASP A 200 13.00 1.88 -5.17
C ASP A 200 12.05 0.72 -4.86
N GLN A 201 12.60 -0.48 -4.70
CA GLN A 201 11.85 -1.67 -4.27
C GLN A 201 11.08 -1.49 -2.95
N SER A 202 11.45 -0.53 -2.09
CA SER A 202 10.70 -0.19 -0.87
C SER A 202 9.38 0.53 -1.15
N ILE A 203 9.09 0.84 -2.41
CA ILE A 203 7.89 1.51 -2.88
C ILE A 203 7.14 0.58 -3.83
N VAL A 204 5.82 0.46 -3.62
CA VAL A 204 4.91 -0.04 -4.64
C VAL A 204 4.43 1.16 -5.46
N GLY A 205 4.77 1.16 -6.75
CA GLY A 205 4.19 2.06 -7.72
C GLY A 205 2.80 1.57 -8.13
N VAL A 206 1.79 2.42 -8.00
CA VAL A 206 0.41 2.17 -8.41
C VAL A 206 0.09 3.11 -9.57
N PHE A 207 -0.26 2.54 -10.72
CA PHE A 207 -0.48 3.24 -11.97
C PHE A 207 -1.91 2.98 -12.48
N PRO A 208 -2.83 3.93 -12.28
CA PRO A 208 -4.19 3.82 -12.82
C PRO A 208 -4.17 3.70 -14.35
N ARG A 209 -4.89 2.72 -14.91
CA ARG A 209 -4.99 2.51 -16.36
C ARG A 209 -5.75 3.63 -17.08
N LYS A 210 -6.57 4.39 -16.34
CA LYS A 210 -7.28 5.58 -16.83
C LYS A 210 -6.98 6.76 -15.90
N GLU A 211 -6.45 7.84 -16.46
CA GLU A 211 -6.02 9.03 -15.71
C GLU A 211 -7.14 9.65 -14.87
N LYS A 212 -8.40 9.55 -15.33
CA LYS A 212 -9.56 10.08 -14.57
C LYS A 212 -9.70 9.49 -13.17
N TYR A 213 -9.15 8.30 -12.91
CA TYR A 213 -9.18 7.65 -11.61
C TYR A 213 -7.95 7.96 -10.73
N PHE A 214 -7.02 8.79 -11.19
CA PHE A 214 -5.79 9.05 -10.44
C PHE A 214 -6.04 9.56 -9.03
N ASN A 215 -6.80 10.65 -8.89
CA ASN A 215 -7.07 11.21 -7.56
C ASN A 215 -8.03 10.32 -6.77
N TYR A 216 -8.90 9.55 -7.43
CA TYR A 216 -9.75 8.57 -6.75
C TYR A 216 -8.89 7.51 -6.05
N VAL A 217 -7.93 6.92 -6.77
CA VAL A 217 -7.00 5.91 -6.23
C VAL A 217 -6.12 6.51 -5.14
N LEU A 218 -5.55 7.71 -5.38
CA LEU A 218 -4.71 8.38 -4.38
C LEU A 218 -5.50 8.75 -3.11
N GLY A 219 -6.75 9.18 -3.26
CA GLY A 219 -7.67 9.47 -2.16
C GLY A 219 -8.03 8.21 -1.39
N LEU A 220 -8.42 7.14 -2.09
CA LEU A 220 -8.78 5.86 -1.49
C LEU A 220 -7.66 5.33 -0.61
N ILE A 221 -6.43 5.24 -1.13
CA ILE A 221 -5.29 4.69 -0.36
C ILE A 221 -4.96 5.53 0.88
N ASN A 222 -5.19 6.85 0.82
CA ASN A 222 -4.94 7.77 1.94
C ASN A 222 -6.13 7.97 2.88
N SER A 223 -7.31 7.44 2.54
CA SER A 223 -8.51 7.52 3.38
C SER A 223 -8.46 6.55 4.56
N ASP A 224 -9.28 6.82 5.58
CA ASP A 224 -9.41 5.94 6.73
C ASP A 224 -9.94 4.55 6.36
N ILE A 225 -10.92 4.46 5.46
CA ILE A 225 -11.43 3.18 4.96
C ILE A 225 -10.35 2.41 4.19
N GLY A 226 -9.59 3.09 3.33
CA GLY A 226 -8.49 2.47 2.60
C GLY A 226 -7.38 1.99 3.54
N ASN A 227 -7.05 2.77 4.56
CA ASN A 227 -6.08 2.37 5.58
C ASN A 227 -6.55 1.12 6.34
N LYS A 228 -7.83 1.07 6.77
CA LYS A 228 -8.45 -0.09 7.42
C LYS A 228 -8.39 -1.34 6.52
N ILE A 229 -8.79 -1.19 5.25
CA ILE A 229 -8.79 -2.27 4.26
C ILE A 229 -7.38 -2.82 4.03
N ILE A 230 -6.38 -1.96 3.84
CA ILE A 230 -5.01 -2.43 3.60
C ILE A 230 -4.48 -3.19 4.84
N HIS A 231 -4.78 -2.69 6.05
CA HIS A 231 -4.41 -3.37 7.29
C HIS A 231 -5.08 -4.73 7.47
N LEU A 232 -6.30 -4.88 6.96
CA LEU A 232 -7.07 -6.13 6.98
C LEU A 232 -6.58 -7.14 5.93
N ILE A 233 -6.27 -6.69 4.72
CA ILE A 233 -5.78 -7.53 3.63
C ILE A 233 -4.38 -8.08 3.93
N ASN A 234 -3.55 -7.29 4.62
CA ASN A 234 -2.15 -7.57 4.86
C ASN A 234 -1.88 -7.89 6.35
N PRO A 235 -1.85 -9.17 6.75
CA PRO A 235 -1.51 -9.56 8.12
C PRO A 235 -0.01 -9.39 8.44
N THR A 236 0.81 -9.05 7.45
CA THR A 236 2.28 -8.94 7.58
C THR A 236 2.73 -7.49 7.68
N ALA A 237 4.04 -7.28 7.89
CA ALA A 237 4.66 -5.97 7.93
C ALA A 237 4.84 -5.29 6.55
N ASN A 238 4.53 -5.96 5.43
CA ASN A 238 4.85 -5.46 4.08
C ASN A 238 3.63 -5.34 3.15
N ASN A 239 3.29 -4.12 2.73
CA ASN A 239 2.28 -3.79 1.74
C ASN A 239 2.77 -4.12 0.32
N SER A 240 2.97 -5.41 0.03
CA SER A 240 3.39 -5.85 -1.31
C SER A 240 2.37 -5.44 -2.39
N ALA A 241 2.83 -5.34 -3.63
CA ALA A 241 1.97 -5.02 -4.77
C ALA A 241 0.76 -5.98 -4.88
N ASN A 242 0.95 -7.26 -4.56
CA ASN A 242 -0.12 -8.26 -4.59
C ASN A 242 -1.17 -8.07 -3.50
N TYR A 243 -0.84 -7.39 -2.39
CA TYR A 243 -1.84 -7.00 -1.40
C TYR A 243 -2.62 -5.77 -1.85
N LEU A 244 -1.95 -4.74 -2.38
CA LEU A 244 -2.65 -3.55 -2.87
C LEU A 244 -3.63 -3.88 -3.98
N LYS A 245 -3.29 -4.82 -4.88
CA LYS A 245 -4.21 -5.29 -5.94
C LYS A 245 -5.54 -5.81 -5.41
N LYS A 246 -5.62 -6.26 -4.16
CA LYS A 246 -6.83 -6.84 -3.56
C LYS A 246 -7.74 -5.83 -2.86
N ILE A 247 -7.36 -4.55 -2.81
CA ILE A 247 -8.20 -3.50 -2.24
C ILE A 247 -9.50 -3.46 -3.06
N PRO A 248 -10.69 -3.60 -2.44
CA PRO A 248 -11.96 -3.45 -3.15
C PRO A 248 -12.04 -2.08 -3.81
N PHE A 249 -12.45 -2.05 -5.07
CA PHE A 249 -12.54 -0.84 -5.87
C PHE A 249 -14.00 -0.62 -6.30
N ILE A 250 -14.70 0.24 -5.58
CA ILE A 250 -16.05 0.64 -5.96
C ILE A 250 -15.94 1.72 -7.04
N LEU A 251 -16.64 1.54 -8.15
CA LEU A 251 -16.69 2.54 -9.23
C LEU A 251 -17.50 3.77 -8.76
N PRO A 252 -16.88 4.96 -8.68
CA PRO A 252 -17.63 6.17 -8.33
C PRO A 252 -18.49 6.62 -9.52
N ASN A 253 -19.67 7.16 -9.23
CA ASN A 253 -20.41 7.95 -10.21
C ASN A 253 -19.69 9.29 -10.49
N GLU A 254 -20.14 10.04 -11.50
CA GLU A 254 -19.47 11.28 -11.94
C GLU A 254 -19.40 12.32 -10.82
N SER A 255 -20.49 12.53 -10.08
CA SER A 255 -20.55 13.49 -8.97
C SER A 255 -19.58 13.13 -7.84
N GLN A 256 -19.53 11.84 -7.46
CA GLN A 256 -18.58 11.33 -6.46
C GLN A 256 -17.13 11.51 -6.93
N LEU A 257 -16.84 11.17 -8.19
CA LEU A 257 -15.51 11.30 -8.77
C LEU A 257 -15.05 12.75 -8.79
N ASP A 258 -15.92 13.68 -9.19
CA ASP A 258 -15.63 15.12 -9.22
C ASP A 258 -15.40 15.69 -7.82
N LYS A 259 -16.24 15.32 -6.84
CA LYS A 259 -16.06 15.69 -5.44
C LYS A 259 -14.70 15.24 -4.90
N ILE A 260 -14.35 13.96 -5.11
CA ILE A 260 -13.07 13.40 -4.68
C ILE A 260 -11.89 14.09 -5.40
N ASN A 261 -12.01 14.32 -6.71
CA ASN A 261 -11.01 15.05 -7.49
C ASN A 261 -10.73 16.44 -6.91
N GLN A 262 -11.77 17.20 -6.56
CA GLN A 262 -11.62 18.54 -5.99
C GLN A 262 -10.96 18.50 -4.61
N ILE A 263 -11.37 17.59 -3.73
CA ILE A 263 -10.80 17.45 -2.38
C ILE A 263 -9.33 17.06 -2.46
N VAL A 264 -8.99 16.02 -3.22
CA VAL A 264 -7.61 15.52 -3.35
C VAL A 264 -6.70 16.56 -4.00
N LYS A 265 -7.18 17.35 -4.99
CA LYS A 265 -6.41 18.47 -5.55
C LYS A 265 -6.02 19.50 -4.48
N LYS A 266 -6.92 19.83 -3.56
CA LYS A 266 -6.63 20.75 -2.45
C LYS A 266 -5.70 20.11 -1.41
N LEU A 267 -5.89 18.83 -1.09
CA LEU A 267 -5.01 18.09 -0.18
C LEU A 267 -3.58 17.91 -0.73
N LYS A 268 -3.39 17.85 -2.05
CA LYS A 268 -2.04 17.89 -2.66
C LYS A 268 -1.31 19.22 -2.40
N LEU A 269 -2.05 20.31 -2.20
CA LEU A 269 -1.50 21.64 -1.88
C LEU A 269 -1.32 21.84 -0.38
N ASN A 270 -2.25 21.30 0.43
CA ASN A 270 -2.18 21.34 1.89
C ASN A 270 -2.47 19.96 2.50
N PRO A 271 -1.47 19.05 2.58
CA PRO A 271 -1.69 17.67 3.05
C PRO A 271 -2.09 17.51 4.52
N ILE A 272 -1.99 18.58 5.30
CA ILE A 272 -2.30 18.60 6.74
C ILE A 272 -3.68 19.21 7.04
N ASP A 273 -4.46 19.52 6.02
CA ASP A 273 -5.82 20.04 6.16
C ASP A 273 -6.77 18.96 6.70
N ALA A 274 -7.07 19.03 8.00
CA ALA A 274 -7.89 18.04 8.69
C ALA A 274 -9.37 18.08 8.26
N ASP A 275 -9.92 19.25 7.90
CA ASP A 275 -11.32 19.37 7.42
C ASP A 275 -11.47 18.70 6.06
N LEU A 276 -10.56 19.00 5.13
CA LEU A 276 -10.57 18.36 3.82
C LEU A 276 -10.31 16.86 3.90
N GLN A 277 -9.44 16.43 4.81
CA GLN A 277 -9.21 15.01 5.05
C GLN A 277 -10.48 14.34 5.58
N GLN A 278 -11.14 14.90 6.60
CA GLN A 278 -12.39 14.36 7.13
C GLN A 278 -13.47 14.27 6.05
N ARG A 279 -13.63 15.30 5.22
CA ARG A 279 -14.60 15.30 4.12
C ARG A 279 -14.29 14.24 3.05
N LEU A 280 -13.00 13.95 2.82
CA LEU A 280 -12.58 12.85 1.95
C LEU A 280 -12.99 11.51 2.57
N ASP A 281 -12.71 11.33 3.86
CA ASP A 281 -13.02 10.11 4.60
C ASP A 281 -14.53 9.86 4.64
N ASP A 282 -15.33 10.88 4.95
CA ASP A 282 -16.81 10.80 4.93
C ASP A 282 -17.33 10.41 3.54
N THR A 283 -16.72 10.95 2.47
CA THR A 283 -17.12 10.63 1.09
C THR A 283 -16.81 9.18 0.73
N PHE A 284 -15.66 8.65 1.18
CA PHE A 284 -15.34 7.24 0.96
C PHE A 284 -16.17 6.31 1.85
N ASP A 285 -16.44 6.69 3.10
CA ASP A 285 -17.34 5.93 3.97
C ASP A 285 -18.74 5.85 3.35
N GLU A 286 -19.29 6.94 2.81
CA GLU A 286 -20.57 6.92 2.09
C GLU A 286 -20.54 5.95 0.90
N ILE A 287 -19.49 5.99 0.07
CA ILE A 287 -19.33 5.07 -1.07
C ILE A 287 -19.25 3.60 -0.61
N TYR A 288 -18.49 3.32 0.43
CA TYR A 288 -18.18 1.95 0.85
C TYR A 288 -19.31 1.32 1.67
N TYR A 289 -19.98 2.08 2.54
CA TYR A 289 -21.09 1.57 3.36
C TYR A 289 -22.44 1.59 2.63
N SER A 290 -22.61 2.37 1.57
CA SER A 290 -23.82 2.31 0.71
C SER A 290 -23.70 1.27 -0.41
N TYR A 291 -22.53 0.65 -0.59
CA TYR A 291 -22.31 -0.33 -1.64
C TYR A 291 -23.15 -1.58 -1.41
N THR A 292 -23.96 -1.91 -2.41
CA THR A 292 -24.66 -3.18 -2.48
C THR A 292 -24.01 -4.00 -3.59
N PRO A 293 -23.46 -5.19 -3.29
CA PRO A 293 -22.95 -6.08 -4.32
C PRO A 293 -23.99 -6.33 -5.39
N SER A 294 -23.57 -6.37 -6.65
CA SER A 294 -24.41 -6.91 -7.69
C SER A 294 -24.68 -8.39 -7.33
N LYS A 295 -25.89 -8.69 -6.84
CA LYS A 295 -26.26 -10.06 -6.46
C LYS A 295 -26.14 -10.94 -7.71
N THR A 296 -25.01 -11.62 -7.85
CA THR A 296 -25.02 -12.90 -8.55
C THR A 296 -25.39 -13.91 -7.48
N GLU A 297 -26.65 -14.36 -7.51
CA GLU A 297 -27.11 -15.50 -6.73
C GLU A 297 -26.21 -16.71 -7.03
N TYR A 298 -25.14 -16.86 -6.26
CA TYR A 298 -24.52 -18.17 -6.11
C TYR A 298 -25.28 -18.89 -5.01
N LEU A 299 -26.39 -19.48 -5.42
CA LEU A 299 -27.00 -20.61 -4.73
C LEU A 299 -25.90 -21.65 -4.50
N PHE A 300 -25.55 -21.88 -3.24
CA PHE A 300 -24.92 -23.10 -2.77
C PHE A 300 -25.73 -23.63 -1.59
#